data_AF-A0A8T2UH58-F1
#
_entry.id   AF-A0A8T2UH58-F1
#
_cell.length_a   1.000
_cell.length_b   1.000
_cell.length_c   1.000
_cell.angle_alpha   90.00
_cell.angle_beta   90.00
_cell.angle_gamma   90.00
#
_symmetry.space_group_name_H-M   'P 1'
#
loop_
_entity.id
_entity.type
_entity.pdbx_description
1 polymer ?
#
loop_
_entity_poly.entity_id
_entity_poly.type
_entity_poly.pdbx_seq_one_letter_code
_entity_poly.pdbx_strand_id
1 'polypeptide(L)'
;MGKSTKRFSYLLLEEGEFYIQDWMAVCRSGCIGTVSPDVHNKQHPRIKGRLRLCSKSIFFEPDNLNLPIVMFPFNKVKKIDGGSEPLVSPSPASSKWSRKQEGFILETVLFVKMKERGFDMPYTFEKQESRWWFSLEFASVHQFLTQAQSLLSINGLPASERDMVLSNSMAQKEAQGRFDLTRLIDLNEQIIFDFPAAQITPLVREPGRLVLTQVHIYFQPLHNLNNDSPVRAQPLQSVITVARRRHSLRHIGLELFFTNLYLVSKRILGSGLSDGGSAFFTFRTVDERDAALIEIQKQLKGMPNKAAANVGLLLEADNPWLQDILRAWQEGDISNYDYLLYLNLAAGRTFCDLTQWPVMPWILRDYISQTLDLDNPEIFRDLSKPIGALNAERLAIFKERYVQMAEEDGPDLPFLYGTHYSTPGYVLYWLVRSAPAHMLRLQVRFFLMHPLSRCLKQ
;
A
#
# COMPACT_ATOMS: atom_id res chain seq x y z
N MET A 1 15.45 -20.21 16.76
CA MET A 1 14.92 -20.24 15.38
C MET A 1 14.71 -18.80 14.94
N GLY A 2 15.57 -18.28 14.07
CA GLY A 2 15.41 -16.92 13.54
C GLY A 2 14.09 -16.83 12.79
N LYS A 3 13.27 -15.81 13.08
CA LYS A 3 12.07 -15.51 12.29
C LYS A 3 12.53 -15.36 10.84
N SER A 4 12.06 -16.23 9.95
CA SER A 4 12.25 -16.06 8.50
C SER A 4 11.64 -14.71 8.12
N THR A 5 12.47 -13.75 7.73
CA THR A 5 12.02 -12.43 7.30
C THR A 5 11.23 -12.61 6.01
N LYS A 6 9.89 -12.57 6.06
CA LYS A 6 9.06 -12.66 4.85
C LYS A 6 9.43 -11.49 3.94
N ARG A 7 9.79 -11.76 2.70
CA ARG A 7 10.10 -10.75 1.66
C ARG A 7 8.84 -10.28 0.95
N PHE A 8 7.80 -11.11 0.93
CA PHE A 8 6.49 -10.78 0.39
C PHE A 8 5.73 -9.78 1.27
N SER A 9 5.17 -8.73 0.68
CA SER A 9 4.35 -7.72 1.35
C SER A 9 3.27 -7.17 0.42
N TYR A 10 2.32 -6.39 0.94
CA TYR A 10 1.29 -5.72 0.16
C TYR A 10 1.85 -4.78 -0.93
N LEU A 11 3.10 -4.32 -0.80
CA LEU A 11 3.75 -3.49 -1.81
C LEU A 11 4.06 -4.24 -3.11
N LEU A 12 4.08 -5.58 -3.09
CA LEU A 12 4.27 -6.39 -4.29
C LEU A 12 2.97 -6.60 -5.07
N LEU A 13 1.81 -6.29 -4.47
CA LEU A 13 0.52 -6.46 -5.12
C LEU A 13 0.21 -5.32 -6.10
N GLU A 14 -0.49 -5.68 -7.17
CA GLU A 14 -1.04 -4.73 -8.13
C GLU A 14 -2.16 -3.86 -7.52
N GLU A 15 -2.53 -2.79 -8.21
CA GLU A 15 -3.68 -1.97 -7.81
C GLU A 15 -4.99 -2.75 -7.94
N GLY A 16 -5.79 -2.74 -6.88
CA GLY A 16 -7.02 -3.54 -6.78
C GLY A 16 -6.77 -5.05 -6.67
N GLU A 17 -5.52 -5.50 -6.52
CA GLU A 17 -5.20 -6.87 -6.15
C GLU A 17 -5.22 -7.04 -4.63
N PHE A 18 -5.73 -8.18 -4.16
CA PHE A 18 -5.75 -8.54 -2.75
C PHE A 18 -5.21 -9.94 -2.53
N TYR A 19 -4.61 -10.13 -1.36
CA TYR A 19 -4.13 -11.41 -0.89
C TYR A 19 -5.30 -12.32 -0.52
N ILE A 20 -5.15 -13.63 -0.75
CA ILE A 20 -6.17 -14.63 -0.43
C ILE A 20 -5.66 -15.61 0.62
N GLN A 21 -4.61 -16.36 0.28
CA GLN A 21 -4.09 -17.43 1.14
C GLN A 21 -2.71 -17.88 0.65
N ASP A 22 -1.96 -18.57 1.51
CA ASP A 22 -0.70 -19.20 1.18
C ASP A 22 -0.59 -20.65 1.65
N TRP A 23 0.35 -21.36 1.03
CA TRP A 23 0.69 -22.75 1.30
C TRP A 23 2.21 -22.93 1.28
N MET A 24 2.70 -23.84 2.11
CA MET A 24 4.04 -24.38 1.96
C MET A 24 4.07 -25.22 0.69
N ALA A 25 5.04 -24.98 -0.18
CA ALA A 25 5.09 -25.61 -1.49
C ALA A 25 6.52 -25.93 -1.92
N VAL A 26 6.63 -26.97 -2.75
CA VAL A 26 7.86 -27.31 -3.46
C VAL A 26 7.66 -27.02 -4.94
N CYS A 27 8.51 -26.17 -5.49
CA CYS A 27 8.56 -25.85 -6.91
C CYS A 27 9.65 -26.66 -7.62
N ARG A 28 9.37 -27.07 -8.86
CA ARG A 28 10.37 -27.50 -9.84
C ARG A 28 10.25 -26.60 -11.07
N SER A 29 11.29 -25.80 -11.33
CA SER A 29 11.41 -25.00 -12.56
C SER A 29 12.87 -24.68 -12.87
N GLY A 30 13.25 -24.84 -14.13
CA GLY A 30 14.59 -24.56 -14.63
C GLY A 30 14.94 -23.07 -14.84
N CYS A 31 14.01 -22.15 -14.55
CA CYS A 31 14.16 -20.73 -14.91
C CYS A 31 14.45 -19.79 -13.71
N ILE A 32 14.48 -20.30 -12.49
CA ILE A 32 14.69 -19.49 -11.26
C ILE A 32 16.17 -19.10 -11.07
N GLY A 33 17.10 -19.72 -11.81
CA GLY A 33 18.51 -19.32 -11.89
C GLY A 33 19.10 -19.75 -13.22
N THR A 34 19.95 -18.93 -13.83
CA THR A 34 20.75 -19.31 -15.00
C THR A 34 21.71 -20.42 -14.61
N VAL A 35 21.29 -21.67 -14.82
CA VAL A 35 22.23 -22.77 -15.00
C VAL A 35 22.27 -22.97 -16.51
N SER A 36 23.40 -22.63 -17.14
CA SER A 36 23.69 -23.09 -18.50
C SER A 36 23.36 -24.58 -18.61
N PRO A 37 22.81 -25.05 -19.73
CA PRO A 37 22.52 -26.47 -19.90
C PRO A 37 23.84 -27.24 -19.93
N ASP A 38 24.37 -27.62 -18.76
CA ASP A 38 25.38 -28.67 -18.68
C ASP A 38 24.67 -29.98 -19.05
N VAL A 39 25.09 -30.50 -20.20
CA VAL A 39 24.47 -31.57 -20.99
C VAL A 39 24.40 -32.92 -20.25
N HIS A 40 24.91 -33.02 -19.03
CA HIS A 40 25.07 -34.30 -18.33
C HIS A 40 24.29 -34.50 -17.03
N ASN A 41 23.51 -33.53 -16.52
CA ASN A 41 22.63 -33.79 -15.37
C ASN A 41 21.30 -33.04 -15.44
N LYS A 42 20.29 -33.68 -16.05
CA LYS A 42 18.91 -33.18 -16.25
C LYS A 42 18.09 -33.17 -14.95
N GLN A 43 18.61 -32.60 -13.86
CA GLN A 43 17.88 -32.50 -12.60
C GLN A 43 17.70 -31.04 -12.23
N HIS A 44 16.48 -30.50 -12.42
CA HIS A 44 16.13 -29.21 -11.84
C HIS A 44 15.95 -29.38 -10.32
N PRO A 45 16.63 -28.59 -9.49
CA PRO A 45 16.56 -28.75 -8.04
C PRO A 45 15.15 -28.48 -7.53
N ARG A 46 14.73 -29.23 -6.51
CA ARG A 46 13.50 -28.98 -5.77
C ARG A 46 13.69 -27.75 -4.90
N ILE A 47 12.90 -26.70 -5.16
CA ILE A 47 12.99 -25.44 -4.43
C ILE A 47 11.82 -25.40 -3.46
N LYS A 48 12.13 -25.40 -2.16
CA LYS A 48 11.14 -25.19 -1.10
C LYS A 48 10.83 -23.70 -0.96
N GLY A 49 9.58 -23.40 -0.65
CA GLY A 49 9.14 -22.04 -0.45
C GLY A 49 7.66 -21.97 -0.11
N ARG A 50 7.11 -20.77 -0.27
CA ARG A 50 5.73 -20.45 0.02
C ARG A 50 5.02 -19.97 -1.24
N LEU A 51 3.98 -20.68 -1.62
CA LEU A 51 3.08 -20.32 -2.70
C LEU A 51 1.96 -19.44 -2.15
N ARG A 52 1.72 -18.29 -2.76
CA ARG A 52 0.71 -17.32 -2.35
C ARG A 52 -0.26 -17.08 -3.49
N LEU A 53 -1.54 -17.23 -3.20
CA LEU A 53 -2.61 -16.91 -4.11
C LEU A 53 -3.12 -15.50 -3.80
N CYS A 54 -3.15 -14.66 -4.82
CA CYS A 54 -3.74 -13.33 -4.80
C CYS A 54 -4.86 -13.27 -5.85
N SER A 55 -5.65 -12.21 -5.85
CA SER A 55 -6.81 -12.11 -6.74
C SER A 55 -6.47 -11.93 -8.21
N LYS A 56 -5.28 -11.41 -8.54
CA LYS A 56 -4.84 -11.16 -9.93
C LYS A 56 -3.56 -11.94 -10.30
N SER A 57 -2.88 -12.55 -9.34
CA SER A 57 -1.65 -13.29 -9.59
C SER A 57 -1.39 -14.40 -8.55
N ILE A 58 -0.42 -15.26 -8.89
CA ILE A 58 0.16 -16.25 -7.97
C ILE A 58 1.62 -15.88 -7.73
N PHE A 59 2.07 -15.90 -6.48
CA PHE A 59 3.48 -15.71 -6.14
C PHE A 59 4.09 -16.98 -5.59
N PHE A 60 5.36 -17.22 -5.89
CA PHE A 60 6.18 -18.20 -5.22
C PHE A 60 7.39 -17.50 -4.60
N GLU A 61 7.51 -17.59 -3.28
CA GLU A 61 8.66 -17.08 -2.52
C GLU A 61 9.51 -18.27 -2.08
N PRO A 62 10.70 -18.48 -2.68
CA PRO A 62 11.65 -19.47 -2.19
C PRO A 62 12.12 -19.18 -0.76
N ASP A 63 12.33 -20.24 0.02
CA ASP A 63 12.96 -20.14 1.36
C ASP A 63 14.42 -19.67 1.25
N ASN A 64 15.08 -19.99 0.14
CA ASN A 64 16.42 -19.47 -0.17
C ASN A 64 16.34 -17.99 -0.56
N LEU A 65 16.86 -17.11 0.31
CA LEU A 65 16.87 -15.66 0.10
C LEU A 65 17.61 -15.24 -1.17
N ASN A 66 18.60 -16.02 -1.63
CA ASN A 66 19.33 -15.71 -2.86
C ASN A 66 18.47 -15.86 -4.13
N LEU A 67 17.35 -16.59 -4.05
CA LEU A 67 16.46 -16.77 -5.20
C LEU A 67 15.37 -15.70 -5.21
N PRO A 68 14.97 -15.19 -6.38
CA PRO A 68 13.91 -14.18 -6.48
C PRO A 68 12.55 -14.75 -6.08
N ILE A 69 11.66 -13.86 -5.62
CA ILE A 69 10.21 -14.13 -5.66
C ILE A 69 9.79 -14.15 -7.12
N VAL A 70 8.96 -15.12 -7.48
CA VAL A 70 8.38 -15.22 -8.83
C VAL A 70 6.89 -14.94 -8.76
N MET A 71 6.40 -14.05 -9.62
CA MET A 71 4.98 -13.71 -9.78
C MET A 71 4.47 -14.19 -11.13
N PHE A 72 3.27 -14.77 -11.14
CA PHE A 72 2.54 -15.26 -12.29
C PHE A 72 1.20 -14.51 -12.40
N PRO A 73 1.11 -13.45 -13.23
CA PRO A 73 -0.14 -12.74 -13.47
C PRO A 73 -1.17 -13.65 -14.15
N PHE A 74 -2.40 -13.72 -13.64
CA PHE A 74 -3.44 -14.60 -14.20
C PHE A 74 -3.75 -14.29 -15.66
N ASN A 75 -3.70 -13.02 -16.07
CA ASN A 75 -3.88 -12.61 -17.47
C ASN A 75 -2.77 -13.09 -18.42
N LYS A 76 -1.69 -13.69 -17.89
CA LYS A 76 -0.60 -14.33 -18.65
C LYS A 76 -0.50 -15.83 -18.40
N VAL A 77 -1.35 -16.39 -17.54
CA VAL A 77 -1.42 -17.84 -17.29
C VAL A 77 -2.35 -18.45 -18.34
N LYS A 78 -1.86 -19.49 -19.04
CA LYS A 78 -2.64 -20.25 -20.01
C LYS A 78 -3.50 -21.31 -19.33
N LYS A 79 -2.91 -22.01 -18.35
CA LYS A 79 -3.51 -23.20 -17.73
C LYS A 79 -2.95 -23.46 -16.34
N ILE A 80 -3.81 -23.95 -15.45
CA ILE A 80 -3.43 -24.47 -14.12
C ILE A 80 -4.21 -25.75 -13.90
N ASP A 81 -3.53 -26.90 -13.88
CA ASP A 81 -4.18 -28.20 -13.72
C ASP A 81 -3.43 -29.13 -12.77
N GLY A 82 -4.19 -30.03 -12.15
CA GLY A 82 -3.63 -31.16 -11.43
C GLY A 82 -2.76 -32.01 -12.35
N GLY A 83 -1.59 -32.38 -11.85
CA GLY A 83 -0.62 -33.15 -12.61
C GLY A 83 0.18 -34.06 -11.69
N SER A 84 0.53 -35.23 -12.20
CA SER A 84 1.54 -36.04 -11.53
C SER A 84 2.90 -35.36 -11.68
N GLU A 85 3.78 -35.59 -10.71
CA GLU A 85 5.17 -35.17 -10.79
C GLU A 85 5.77 -35.62 -12.14
N PRO A 86 6.40 -34.72 -12.92
CA PRO A 86 6.99 -35.09 -14.20
C PRO A 86 8.03 -36.19 -13.95
N LEU A 87 7.78 -37.38 -14.51
CA LEU A 87 8.65 -38.55 -14.44
C LEU A 87 9.98 -38.24 -15.14
N VAL A 88 11.08 -38.31 -14.42
CA VAL A 88 12.44 -38.18 -14.98
C VAL A 88 13.15 -39.52 -14.84
N SER A 89 13.02 -40.38 -15.85
CA SER A 89 13.71 -41.68 -16.06
C SER A 89 13.67 -42.71 -14.91
N PRO A 90 13.62 -44.03 -15.19
CA PRO A 90 13.69 -45.02 -14.14
C PRO A 90 15.12 -45.07 -13.59
N SER A 91 15.34 -44.57 -12.36
CA SER A 91 16.53 -44.97 -11.62
C SER A 91 16.35 -46.44 -11.22
N PRO A 92 17.29 -47.34 -11.55
CA PRO A 92 17.19 -48.72 -11.12
C PRO A 92 17.50 -48.77 -9.62
N ALA A 93 16.53 -49.26 -8.85
CA ALA A 93 16.61 -49.52 -7.42
C ALA A 93 16.78 -48.29 -6.52
N SER A 94 15.66 -47.72 -6.05
CA SER A 94 15.49 -47.49 -4.61
C SER A 94 14.02 -47.27 -4.21
N SER A 95 13.60 -48.09 -3.26
CA SER A 95 12.48 -47.90 -2.33
C SER A 95 11.04 -47.90 -2.89
N LYS A 96 10.33 -49.00 -2.60
CA LYS A 96 8.88 -49.25 -2.76
C LYS A 96 7.96 -48.27 -1.96
N TRP A 97 8.42 -47.05 -1.67
CA TRP A 97 7.67 -46.05 -0.88
C TRP A 97 7.74 -44.62 -1.44
N SER A 98 8.11 -44.40 -2.70
CA SER A 98 7.93 -43.08 -3.32
C SER A 98 6.42 -42.87 -3.61
N ARG A 99 5.66 -42.37 -2.63
CA ARG A 99 4.32 -41.83 -2.89
C ARG A 99 4.45 -40.84 -4.04
N LYS A 100 3.77 -41.09 -5.17
CA LYS A 100 3.61 -40.09 -6.23
C LYS A 100 3.11 -38.82 -5.56
N GLN A 101 3.93 -37.79 -5.54
CA GLN A 101 3.55 -36.55 -4.88
C GLN A 101 2.53 -35.85 -5.80
N GLU A 102 1.31 -35.71 -5.31
CA GLU A 102 0.30 -34.92 -6.00
C GLU A 102 0.76 -33.48 -6.12
N GLY A 103 0.60 -32.92 -7.31
CA GLY A 103 1.00 -31.58 -7.62
C GLY A 103 0.12 -30.98 -8.71
N PHE A 104 0.51 -29.80 -9.16
CA PHE A 104 -0.13 -29.13 -10.27
C PHE A 104 0.90 -28.49 -11.18
N ILE A 105 0.49 -28.27 -12.42
CA ILE A 105 1.29 -27.62 -13.45
C ILE A 105 0.66 -26.27 -13.75
N LEU A 106 1.49 -25.22 -13.73
CA LEU A 106 1.16 -23.87 -14.15
C LEU A 106 1.89 -23.56 -15.45
N GLU A 107 1.13 -23.22 -16.49
CA GLU A 107 1.65 -22.82 -17.80
C GLU A 107 1.41 -21.33 -18.02
N THR A 108 2.46 -20.60 -18.39
CA THR A 108 2.39 -19.15 -18.57
C THR A 108 3.29 -18.68 -19.71
N VAL A 109 2.95 -17.52 -20.28
CA VAL A 109 3.79 -16.82 -21.28
C VAL A 109 4.66 -15.73 -20.66
N LEU A 110 4.44 -15.40 -19.38
CA LEU A 110 5.17 -14.33 -18.70
C LEU A 110 5.19 -14.58 -17.20
N PHE A 111 6.37 -14.47 -16.61
CA PHE A 111 6.54 -14.41 -15.16
C PHE A 111 7.47 -13.26 -14.79
N VAL A 112 7.36 -12.77 -13.55
CA VAL A 112 8.11 -11.61 -13.06
C VAL A 112 8.97 -12.02 -11.88
N LYS A 113 10.26 -11.70 -11.93
CA LYS A 113 11.22 -11.90 -10.83
C LYS A 113 11.38 -10.61 -10.04
N MET A 114 11.39 -10.71 -8.72
CA MET A 114 11.53 -9.57 -7.81
C MET A 114 12.19 -9.98 -6.49
N LYS A 115 12.67 -8.98 -5.73
CA LYS A 115 13.21 -9.15 -4.37
C LYS A 115 14.32 -10.22 -4.26
N GLU A 116 15.16 -10.35 -5.28
CA GLU A 116 16.32 -11.24 -5.24
C GLU A 116 17.27 -10.79 -4.11
N ARG A 117 17.75 -11.73 -3.28
CA ARG A 117 18.55 -11.45 -2.08
C ARG A 117 17.86 -10.52 -1.06
N GLY A 118 16.54 -10.31 -1.20
CA GLY A 118 15.76 -9.39 -0.37
C GLY A 118 15.88 -7.91 -0.73
N PHE A 119 16.61 -7.55 -1.79
CA PHE A 119 16.81 -6.15 -2.18
C PHE A 119 15.66 -5.59 -3.02
N ASP A 120 15.39 -4.30 -2.85
CA ASP A 120 14.51 -3.50 -3.70
C ASP A 120 15.22 -3.12 -5.00
N MET A 121 15.17 -4.01 -5.98
CA MET A 121 15.71 -3.82 -7.33
C MET A 121 14.59 -3.80 -8.38
N PRO A 122 14.80 -3.16 -9.54
CA PRO A 122 13.84 -3.21 -10.65
C PRO A 122 13.42 -4.63 -11.02
N TYR A 123 12.13 -4.82 -11.24
CA TYR A 123 11.59 -6.15 -11.52
C TYR A 123 11.99 -6.65 -12.91
N THR A 124 12.28 -7.94 -13.03
CA THR A 124 12.67 -8.57 -14.30
C THR A 124 11.47 -9.31 -14.89
N PHE A 125 11.09 -8.97 -16.11
CA PHE A 125 9.96 -9.56 -16.83
C PHE A 125 10.46 -10.58 -17.85
N GLU A 126 10.11 -11.85 -17.63
CA GLU A 126 10.55 -12.97 -18.48
C GLU A 126 9.43 -13.34 -19.43
N LYS A 127 9.49 -12.85 -20.67
CA LYS A 127 8.48 -13.07 -21.72
C LYS A 127 8.77 -14.34 -22.50
N GLN A 128 8.53 -15.48 -21.87
CA GLN A 128 8.71 -16.78 -22.50
C GLN A 128 7.64 -17.78 -22.05
N GLU A 129 7.33 -18.73 -22.92
CA GLU A 129 6.51 -19.87 -22.53
C GLU A 129 7.27 -20.70 -21.49
N SER A 130 6.64 -20.92 -20.34
CA SER A 130 7.24 -21.70 -19.27
C SER A 130 6.21 -22.55 -18.56
N ARG A 131 6.67 -23.73 -18.11
CA ARG A 131 5.88 -24.72 -17.41
C ARG A 131 6.49 -24.94 -16.02
N TRP A 132 5.67 -24.77 -15.00
CA TRP A 132 6.08 -24.81 -13.60
C TRP A 132 5.32 -25.89 -12.87
N TRP A 133 6.04 -26.79 -12.19
CA TRP A 133 5.41 -27.80 -11.37
C TRP A 133 5.52 -27.42 -9.90
N PHE A 134 4.41 -27.57 -9.19
CA PHE A 134 4.31 -27.33 -7.76
C PHE A 134 3.67 -28.50 -7.06
N SER A 135 4.11 -28.77 -5.83
CA SER A 135 3.40 -29.64 -4.88
C SER A 135 3.20 -28.89 -3.58
N LEU A 136 2.07 -29.11 -2.92
CA LEU A 136 1.76 -28.49 -1.64
C LEU A 136 2.17 -29.41 -0.49
N GLU A 137 2.75 -28.83 0.55
CA GLU A 137 3.01 -29.52 1.81
C GLU A 137 1.82 -29.27 2.75
N PHE A 138 1.31 -30.34 3.37
CA PHE A 138 0.24 -30.28 4.38
C PHE A 138 -1.11 -29.73 3.91
N ALA A 139 -1.35 -29.62 2.60
CA ALA A 139 -2.61 -29.12 2.04
C ALA A 139 -3.03 -29.87 0.78
N SER A 140 -4.35 -29.87 0.52
CA SER A 140 -4.92 -30.51 -0.66
C SER A 140 -4.66 -29.66 -1.91
N VAL A 141 -4.01 -30.26 -2.92
CA VAL A 141 -3.84 -29.64 -4.24
C VAL A 141 -5.19 -29.31 -4.89
N HIS A 142 -6.20 -30.17 -4.71
CA HIS A 142 -7.54 -29.94 -5.24
C HIS A 142 -8.17 -28.63 -4.74
N GLN A 143 -8.18 -28.36 -3.43
CA GLN A 143 -8.71 -27.13 -2.85
C GLN A 143 -8.00 -25.87 -3.40
N PHE A 144 -6.68 -25.93 -3.58
CA PHE A 144 -5.92 -24.86 -4.21
C PHE A 144 -6.35 -24.67 -5.67
N LEU A 145 -6.43 -25.76 -6.45
CA LEU A 145 -6.81 -25.72 -7.86
C LEU A 145 -8.19 -25.12 -8.06
N THR A 146 -9.19 -25.50 -7.26
CA THR A 146 -10.54 -24.93 -7.34
C THR A 146 -10.52 -23.40 -7.19
N GLN A 147 -9.75 -22.88 -6.22
CA GLN A 147 -9.62 -21.44 -6.02
C GLN A 147 -8.83 -20.78 -7.16
N ALA A 148 -7.68 -21.35 -7.54
CA ALA A 148 -6.82 -20.79 -8.57
C ALA A 148 -7.49 -20.79 -9.96
N GLN A 149 -8.22 -21.84 -10.33
CA GLN A 149 -8.97 -21.93 -11.58
C GLN A 149 -10.16 -20.97 -11.60
N SER A 150 -10.88 -20.83 -10.48
CA SER A 150 -11.96 -19.83 -10.36
C SER A 150 -11.42 -18.41 -10.58
N LEU A 151 -10.29 -18.06 -9.97
CA LEU A 151 -9.64 -16.76 -10.17
C LEU A 151 -9.10 -16.59 -11.58
N LEU A 152 -8.54 -17.64 -12.20
CA LEU A 152 -8.12 -17.60 -13.60
C LEU A 152 -9.31 -17.28 -14.52
N SER A 153 -10.47 -17.91 -14.31
CA SER A 153 -11.70 -17.60 -15.05
C SER A 153 -12.18 -16.16 -14.82
N ILE A 154 -12.20 -15.69 -13.57
CA ILE A 154 -12.59 -14.30 -13.22
C ILE A 154 -11.65 -13.30 -13.91
N ASN A 155 -10.35 -13.57 -13.94
CA ASN A 155 -9.37 -12.69 -14.60
C ASN A 155 -9.45 -12.69 -16.13
N GLY A 156 -10.21 -13.62 -16.73
CA GLY A 156 -10.55 -13.63 -18.16
C GLY A 156 -11.75 -12.74 -18.52
N LEU A 157 -12.52 -12.25 -17.54
CA LEU A 157 -13.65 -11.34 -17.76
C LEU A 157 -13.17 -9.93 -18.18
N PRO A 158 -14.05 -9.10 -18.79
CA PRO A 158 -13.78 -7.68 -18.99
C PRO A 158 -13.39 -6.98 -17.69
N ALA A 159 -12.52 -5.97 -17.76
CA ALA A 159 -11.92 -5.35 -16.58
C ALA A 159 -12.96 -4.84 -15.55
N SER A 160 -14.04 -4.21 -16.01
CA SER A 160 -15.12 -3.71 -15.15
C SER A 160 -15.83 -4.83 -14.38
N GLU A 161 -16.20 -5.91 -15.07
CA GLU A 161 -16.88 -7.06 -14.46
C GLU A 161 -15.96 -7.80 -13.49
N ARG A 162 -14.72 -8.05 -13.91
CA ARG A 162 -13.69 -8.65 -13.06
C ARG A 162 -13.50 -7.86 -11.77
N ASP A 163 -13.29 -6.55 -11.89
CA ASP A 163 -13.00 -5.70 -10.74
C ASP A 163 -14.22 -5.60 -9.79
N MET A 164 -15.44 -5.63 -10.34
CA MET A 164 -16.68 -5.72 -9.55
C MET A 164 -16.78 -7.04 -8.78
N VAL A 165 -16.57 -8.19 -9.45
CA VAL A 165 -16.65 -9.52 -8.81
C VAL A 165 -15.59 -9.65 -7.71
N LEU A 166 -14.35 -9.24 -8.00
CA LEU A 166 -13.25 -9.28 -7.05
C LEU A 166 -13.51 -8.36 -5.85
N SER A 167 -13.98 -7.14 -6.07
CA SER A 167 -14.34 -6.19 -5.00
C SER A 167 -15.45 -6.73 -4.10
N ASN A 168 -16.51 -7.32 -4.68
CA ASN A 168 -17.61 -7.91 -3.90
C ASN A 168 -17.14 -9.10 -3.06
N SER A 169 -16.31 -9.99 -3.62
CA SER A 169 -15.74 -11.11 -2.88
C SER A 169 -14.88 -10.63 -1.71
N MET A 170 -14.06 -9.59 -1.91
CA MET A 170 -13.26 -8.99 -0.84
C MET A 170 -14.13 -8.37 0.25
N ALA A 171 -15.16 -7.60 -0.13
CA ALA A 171 -16.08 -6.97 0.81
C ALA A 171 -16.82 -8.02 1.67
N GLN A 172 -17.20 -9.16 1.09
CA GLN A 172 -17.78 -10.29 1.83
C GLN A 172 -16.79 -10.88 2.85
N LYS A 173 -15.52 -11.07 2.48
CA LYS A 173 -14.50 -11.55 3.41
C LYS A 173 -14.24 -10.58 4.55
N GLU A 174 -14.14 -9.28 4.26
CA GLU A 174 -14.00 -8.23 5.28
C GLU A 174 -15.21 -8.20 6.23
N ALA A 175 -16.42 -8.45 5.72
CA ALA A 175 -17.63 -8.51 6.53
C ALA A 175 -17.71 -9.74 7.44
N GLN A 176 -17.15 -10.88 7.02
CA GLN A 176 -17.15 -12.13 7.79
C GLN A 176 -16.04 -12.20 8.84
N GLY A 177 -14.98 -11.39 8.67
CA GLY A 177 -13.88 -11.30 9.62
C GLY A 177 -14.35 -10.89 11.02
N ARG A 178 -13.77 -11.51 12.05
CA ARG A 178 -14.01 -11.17 13.46
C ARG A 178 -12.69 -10.99 14.17
N PHE A 179 -12.68 -10.11 15.16
CA PHE A 179 -11.52 -9.95 16.03
C PHE A 179 -11.33 -11.22 16.89
N ASP A 180 -10.08 -11.63 17.05
CA ASP A 180 -9.71 -12.76 17.91
C ASP A 180 -9.62 -12.28 19.36
N LEU A 181 -10.65 -12.60 20.16
CA LEU A 181 -10.75 -12.17 21.56
C LEU A 181 -9.57 -12.65 22.42
N THR A 182 -8.88 -13.73 22.02
CA THR A 182 -7.69 -14.23 22.74
C THR A 182 -6.48 -13.30 22.61
N ARG A 183 -6.57 -12.28 21.73
CA ARG A 183 -5.52 -11.30 21.46
C ARG A 183 -5.72 -9.98 22.21
N LEU A 184 -6.75 -9.87 23.06
CA LEU A 184 -6.85 -8.76 23.99
C LEU A 184 -5.65 -8.74 24.94
N ILE A 185 -5.13 -7.55 25.23
CA ILE A 185 -4.01 -7.38 26.17
C ILE A 185 -4.48 -7.68 27.59
N ASP A 186 -5.62 -7.13 28.00
CA ASP A 186 -6.28 -7.46 29.26
C ASP A 186 -7.61 -8.18 29.01
N LEU A 187 -7.78 -9.34 29.66
CA LEU A 187 -8.97 -10.19 29.54
C LEU A 187 -10.23 -9.56 30.14
N ASN A 188 -10.08 -8.52 30.96
CA ASN A 188 -11.20 -7.76 31.54
C ASN A 188 -11.71 -6.67 30.60
N GLU A 189 -11.00 -6.40 29.50
CA GLU A 189 -11.45 -5.44 28.50
C GLU A 189 -12.73 -5.92 27.83
N GLN A 190 -13.75 -5.07 27.80
CA GLN A 190 -14.95 -5.32 27.00
C GLN A 190 -14.87 -4.53 25.70
N ILE A 191 -15.30 -5.17 24.62
CA ILE A 191 -15.37 -4.52 23.31
C ILE A 191 -16.51 -3.51 23.32
N ILE A 192 -16.19 -2.29 22.92
CA ILE A 192 -17.13 -1.19 22.76
C ILE A 192 -17.63 -1.16 21.32
N PHE A 193 -16.74 -1.26 20.33
CA PHE A 193 -17.10 -1.53 18.95
C PHE A 193 -16.07 -2.42 18.26
N ASP A 194 -16.53 -3.07 17.18
CA ASP A 194 -15.68 -3.89 16.31
C ASP A 194 -16.14 -3.73 14.85
N PHE A 195 -15.45 -2.87 14.09
CA PHE A 195 -15.79 -2.51 12.72
C PHE A 195 -14.78 -3.08 11.70
N PRO A 196 -15.24 -3.53 10.51
CA PRO A 196 -14.34 -3.79 9.40
C PRO A 196 -13.70 -2.47 8.98
N ALA A 197 -12.37 -2.45 8.93
CA ALA A 197 -11.63 -1.26 8.54
C ALA A 197 -10.36 -1.68 7.81
N ALA A 198 -9.80 -0.77 7.01
CA ALA A 198 -8.49 -0.97 6.42
C ALA A 198 -7.52 0.12 6.86
N GLN A 199 -6.35 -0.30 7.33
CA GLN A 199 -5.24 0.60 7.61
C GLN A 199 -4.61 1.06 6.30
N ILE A 200 -4.49 2.37 6.14
CA ILE A 200 -3.88 3.01 4.99
C ILE A 200 -2.47 3.45 5.34
N THR A 201 -1.53 3.02 4.52
CA THR A 201 -0.15 3.51 4.49
C THR A 201 0.20 3.82 3.03
N PRO A 202 1.31 4.52 2.73
CA PRO A 202 1.63 4.91 1.35
C PRO A 202 1.54 3.73 0.37
N LEU A 203 0.63 3.86 -0.60
CA LEU A 203 0.22 2.86 -1.60
C LEU A 203 -0.49 1.61 -1.04
N VAL A 204 -0.45 1.30 0.24
CA VAL A 204 -0.98 0.04 0.81
C VAL A 204 -2.31 0.27 1.52
N ARG A 205 -3.30 -0.55 1.17
CA ARG A 205 -4.55 -0.75 1.92
C ARG A 205 -4.49 -2.12 2.58
N GLU A 206 -4.28 -2.16 3.89
CA GLU A 206 -4.25 -3.40 4.67
C GLU A 206 -5.61 -3.61 5.34
N PRO A 207 -6.44 -4.56 4.86
CA PRO A 207 -7.77 -4.82 5.42
C PRO A 207 -7.67 -5.55 6.76
N GLY A 208 -8.62 -5.30 7.66
CA GLY A 208 -8.66 -5.90 8.99
C GLY A 208 -9.88 -5.51 9.82
N ARG A 209 -9.75 -5.63 11.14
CA ARG A 209 -10.74 -5.25 12.15
C ARG A 209 -10.17 -4.15 13.04
N LEU A 210 -10.88 -3.03 13.16
CA LEU A 210 -10.59 -1.98 14.12
C LEU A 210 -11.52 -2.16 15.32
N VAL A 211 -10.92 -2.34 16.50
CA VAL A 211 -11.63 -2.62 17.75
C VAL A 211 -11.26 -1.58 18.78
N LEU A 212 -12.28 -1.10 19.50
CA LEU A 212 -12.12 -0.23 20.65
C LEU A 212 -12.60 -0.96 21.90
N THR A 213 -11.82 -0.89 22.96
CA THR A 213 -12.19 -1.31 24.31
C THR A 213 -12.18 -0.10 25.25
N GLN A 214 -12.45 -0.30 26.55
CA GLN A 214 -12.33 0.79 27.54
C GLN A 214 -10.88 1.30 27.68
N VAL A 215 -9.88 0.51 27.27
CA VAL A 215 -8.46 0.76 27.59
C VAL A 215 -7.60 0.88 26.35
N HIS A 216 -7.93 0.18 25.26
CA HIS A 216 -7.07 0.05 24.08
C HIS A 216 -7.83 0.21 22.77
N ILE A 217 -7.09 0.64 21.74
CA ILE A 217 -7.48 0.55 20.34
C ILE A 217 -6.65 -0.56 19.70
N TYR A 218 -7.32 -1.54 19.09
CA TYR A 218 -6.69 -2.64 18.39
C TYR A 218 -6.96 -2.57 16.90
N PHE A 219 -5.96 -2.99 16.11
CA PHE A 219 -6.12 -3.32 14.72
C PHE A 219 -5.60 -4.73 14.45
N GLN A 220 -6.49 -5.60 13.97
CA GLN A 220 -6.15 -6.95 13.54
C GLN A 220 -6.22 -7.04 12.01
N PRO A 221 -5.08 -7.12 11.31
CA PRO A 221 -5.07 -7.37 9.88
C PRO A 221 -5.78 -8.69 9.54
N LEU A 222 -6.51 -8.72 8.42
CA LEU A 222 -7.11 -9.95 7.89
C LEU A 222 -6.03 -10.97 7.53
N HIS A 223 -4.90 -10.48 7.01
CA HIS A 223 -3.71 -11.28 6.74
C HIS A 223 -2.48 -10.53 7.25
N ASN A 224 -1.78 -11.09 8.24
CA ASN A 224 -0.55 -10.49 8.76
C ASN A 224 0.62 -10.77 7.79
N LEU A 225 0.82 -9.83 6.86
CA LEU A 225 1.94 -9.85 5.91
C LEU A 225 3.14 -9.02 6.36
N ASN A 226 2.97 -8.07 7.29
CA ASN A 226 3.97 -7.05 7.61
C ASN A 226 5.06 -7.49 8.61
N ASN A 227 5.28 -8.80 8.83
CA ASN A 227 6.28 -9.36 9.76
C ASN A 227 6.20 -8.80 11.20
N ASP A 228 5.06 -8.22 11.57
CA ASP A 228 4.83 -7.57 12.84
C ASP A 228 3.85 -8.39 13.71
N SER A 229 3.33 -7.77 14.77
CA SER A 229 2.37 -8.41 15.65
C SER A 229 1.08 -8.77 14.91
N PRO A 230 0.50 -9.97 15.13
CA PRO A 230 -0.79 -10.36 14.52
C PRO A 230 -1.94 -9.43 14.89
N VAL A 231 -1.82 -8.73 16.03
CA VAL A 231 -2.71 -7.64 16.43
C VAL A 231 -1.85 -6.48 16.89
N ARG A 232 -2.11 -5.30 16.33
CA ARG A 232 -1.48 -4.04 16.74
C ARG A 232 -2.39 -3.38 17.76
N ALA A 233 -1.82 -2.83 18.81
CA ALA A 233 -2.59 -2.21 19.90
C ALA A 233 -1.92 -0.91 20.35
N GLN A 234 -2.75 0.08 20.68
CA GLN A 234 -2.31 1.31 21.35
C GLN A 234 -3.22 1.59 22.54
N PRO A 235 -2.68 2.08 23.67
CA PRO A 235 -3.49 2.55 24.78
C PRO A 235 -4.40 3.68 24.31
N LEU A 236 -5.69 3.62 24.64
CA LEU A 236 -6.65 4.65 24.26
C LEU A 236 -6.26 6.03 24.82
N GLN A 237 -5.69 6.05 26.04
CA GLN A 237 -5.12 7.26 26.65
C GLN A 237 -3.94 7.88 25.89
N SER A 238 -3.33 7.15 24.94
CA SER A 238 -2.26 7.69 24.10
C SER A 238 -2.78 8.49 22.92
N VAL A 239 -4.09 8.40 22.60
CA VAL A 239 -4.69 9.18 21.53
C VAL A 239 -4.70 10.65 21.94
N ILE A 240 -3.94 11.45 21.20
CA ILE A 240 -3.94 12.91 21.31
C ILE A 240 -5.20 13.44 20.65
N THR A 241 -5.40 13.14 19.36
CA THR A 241 -6.44 13.77 18.54
C THR A 241 -6.87 12.86 17.39
N VAL A 242 -7.98 13.22 16.75
CA VAL A 242 -8.62 12.47 15.67
C VAL A 242 -8.96 13.42 14.52
N ALA A 243 -8.76 12.99 13.28
CA ALA A 243 -9.12 13.76 12.08
C ALA A 243 -9.99 12.94 11.13
N ARG A 244 -11.06 13.54 10.61
CA ARG A 244 -11.77 12.98 9.45
C ARG A 244 -10.91 13.14 8.20
N ARG A 245 -10.84 12.10 7.39
CA ARG A 245 -10.06 12.09 6.14
C ARG A 245 -10.90 11.66 4.95
N ARG A 246 -10.47 12.06 3.76
CA ARG A 246 -10.97 11.52 2.50
C ARG A 246 -10.03 10.42 2.03
N HIS A 247 -10.57 9.38 1.41
CA HIS A 247 -9.79 8.40 0.67
C HIS A 247 -10.55 7.99 -0.58
N SER A 248 -9.87 7.93 -1.73
CA SER A 248 -10.50 7.68 -3.03
C SER A 248 -11.74 8.56 -3.28
N LEU A 249 -11.63 9.86 -2.97
CA LEU A 249 -12.70 10.87 -3.07
C LEU A 249 -13.93 10.62 -2.19
N ARG A 250 -13.86 9.71 -1.22
CA ARG A 250 -14.95 9.38 -0.28
C ARG A 250 -14.61 9.81 1.15
N HIS A 251 -15.62 10.22 1.91
CA HIS A 251 -15.50 10.65 3.30
C HIS A 251 -15.47 9.49 4.32
N ILE A 252 -14.74 8.43 3.99
CA ILE A 252 -14.70 7.17 4.77
C ILE A 252 -13.47 7.04 5.66
N GLY A 253 -12.65 8.08 5.76
CA GLY A 253 -11.37 8.05 6.45
C GLY A 253 -11.41 8.61 7.88
N LEU A 254 -10.61 8.02 8.76
CA LEU A 254 -10.37 8.47 10.13
C LEU A 254 -8.88 8.28 10.48
N GLU A 255 -8.20 9.34 10.87
CA GLU A 255 -6.81 9.28 11.31
C GLU A 255 -6.72 9.56 12.82
N LEU A 256 -6.04 8.68 13.55
CA LEU A 256 -5.78 8.80 14.98
C LEU A 256 -4.33 9.23 15.18
N PHE A 257 -4.09 10.21 16.06
CA PHE A 257 -2.77 10.71 16.40
C PHE A 257 -2.41 10.32 17.83
N PHE A 258 -1.18 9.88 18.07
CA PHE A 258 -0.75 9.33 19.36
C PHE A 258 0.37 10.15 20.01
N THR A 259 0.49 10.09 21.35
CA THR A 259 1.48 10.86 22.14
C THR A 259 2.94 10.64 21.77
N ASN A 260 3.26 9.57 21.06
CA ASN A 260 4.62 9.29 20.58
C ASN A 260 4.99 10.07 19.30
N LEU A 261 4.65 11.36 19.24
CA LEU A 261 4.91 12.27 18.10
C LEU A 261 6.41 12.52 17.86
N TYR A 262 7.29 12.25 18.83
CA TYR A 262 8.74 12.43 18.69
C TYR A 262 9.39 11.54 17.61
N LEU A 263 8.66 10.53 17.09
CA LEU A 263 9.12 9.68 15.99
C LEU A 263 8.66 10.15 14.60
N VAL A 264 7.77 11.14 14.50
CA VAL A 264 7.30 11.70 13.21
C VAL A 264 8.47 12.29 12.41
N SER A 265 9.48 12.85 13.09
CA SER A 265 10.66 13.42 12.44
C SER A 265 11.65 12.36 11.90
N LYS A 266 11.63 11.13 12.42
CA LYS A 266 12.58 10.06 12.02
C LYS A 266 12.01 9.03 11.05
N ARG A 267 10.68 8.95 10.88
CA ARG A 267 10.03 8.02 9.94
C ARG A 267 8.94 8.74 9.16
N ILE A 268 9.37 9.43 8.11
CA ILE A 268 8.55 10.26 7.20
C ILE A 268 7.53 9.42 6.37
N LEU A 269 7.52 8.09 6.51
CA LEU A 269 6.68 7.19 5.74
C LEU A 269 5.69 6.45 6.64
N GLY A 270 4.41 6.82 6.53
CA GLY A 270 3.25 5.99 6.90
C GLY A 270 3.40 5.17 8.17
N SER A 271 3.25 5.80 9.32
CA SER A 271 3.22 5.08 10.59
C SER A 271 2.04 4.12 10.64
N GLY A 272 2.34 2.85 10.89
CA GLY A 272 1.35 1.88 11.33
C GLY A 272 0.93 2.14 12.77
N LEU A 273 -0.13 1.48 13.24
CA LEU A 273 -0.66 1.65 14.59
C LEU A 273 0.39 1.33 15.67
N SER A 274 1.36 0.47 15.36
CA SER A 274 2.40 0.01 16.27
C SER A 274 3.65 0.88 16.33
N ASP A 275 3.94 1.73 15.33
CA ASP A 275 5.31 2.25 15.12
C ASP A 275 5.40 3.70 14.63
N GLY A 276 4.33 4.49 14.77
CA GLY A 276 4.56 5.92 14.89
C GLY A 276 3.34 6.81 15.11
N GLY A 277 3.50 8.07 14.73
CA GLY A 277 2.76 9.20 15.33
C GLY A 277 1.28 9.28 14.96
N SER A 278 0.85 8.58 13.90
CA SER A 278 -0.55 8.48 13.52
C SER A 278 -0.90 7.12 12.91
N ALA A 279 -2.18 6.78 12.89
CA ALA A 279 -2.72 5.63 12.16
C ALA A 279 -3.97 6.06 11.38
N PHE A 280 -3.92 5.89 10.06
CA PHE A 280 -5.02 6.21 9.16
C PHE A 280 -5.84 4.96 8.81
N PHE A 281 -7.14 4.99 9.09
CA PHE A 281 -8.10 3.93 8.80
C PHE A 281 -9.18 4.38 7.82
N THR A 282 -9.67 3.44 7.03
CA THR A 282 -10.85 3.62 6.16
C THR A 282 -11.93 2.60 6.50
N PHE A 283 -13.18 3.04 6.44
CA PHE A 283 -14.37 2.23 6.73
C PHE A 283 -15.16 1.95 5.44
N ARG A 284 -16.16 1.07 5.48
CA ARG A 284 -16.95 0.75 4.28
C ARG A 284 -17.93 1.87 3.96
N THR A 285 -18.55 2.43 4.99
CA THR A 285 -19.53 3.52 4.90
C THR A 285 -19.11 4.72 5.74
N VAL A 286 -19.72 5.87 5.44
CA VAL A 286 -19.56 7.09 6.23
C VAL A 286 -20.15 6.88 7.63
N ASP A 287 -21.27 6.16 7.73
CA ASP A 287 -21.93 5.86 9.00
C ASP A 287 -21.07 5.03 9.94
N GLU A 288 -20.37 4.00 9.45
CA GLU A 288 -19.43 3.20 10.24
C GLU A 288 -18.28 4.07 10.77
N ARG A 289 -17.73 4.94 9.91
CA ARG A 289 -16.67 5.89 10.29
C ARG A 289 -17.14 6.84 11.38
N ASP A 290 -18.31 7.45 11.21
CA ASP A 290 -18.84 8.41 12.17
C ASP A 290 -19.24 7.73 13.50
N ALA A 291 -19.79 6.52 13.46
CA ALA A 291 -20.05 5.73 14.65
C ALA A 291 -18.75 5.42 15.43
N ALA A 292 -17.68 5.02 14.74
CA ALA A 292 -16.38 4.79 15.35
C ALA A 292 -15.80 6.08 15.98
N LEU A 293 -15.88 7.20 15.27
CA LEU A 293 -15.44 8.50 15.76
C LEU A 293 -16.19 8.92 17.03
N ILE A 294 -17.53 8.83 17.02
CA ILE A 294 -18.39 9.20 18.15
C ILE A 294 -18.00 8.42 19.40
N GLU A 295 -17.78 7.11 19.25
CA GLU A 295 -17.47 6.27 20.39
C GLU A 295 -16.05 6.49 20.90
N ILE A 296 -15.05 6.68 20.02
CA ILE A 296 -13.69 7.08 20.44
C ILE A 296 -13.74 8.40 21.23
N GLN A 297 -14.46 9.41 20.72
CA GLN A 297 -14.58 10.70 21.39
C GLN A 297 -15.28 10.59 22.76
N LYS A 298 -16.31 9.75 22.86
CA LYS A 298 -17.04 9.51 24.11
C LYS A 298 -16.11 8.91 25.17
N GLN A 299 -15.29 7.92 24.80
CA GLN A 299 -14.35 7.31 25.73
C GLN A 299 -13.24 8.28 26.14
N LEU A 300 -12.70 9.07 25.20
CA LEU A 300 -11.65 10.06 25.51
C LEU A 300 -12.15 11.17 26.46
N LYS A 301 -13.39 11.66 26.28
CA LYS A 301 -14.00 12.65 27.18
C LYS A 301 -14.21 12.14 28.60
N GLY A 302 -14.38 10.83 28.77
CA GLY A 302 -14.56 10.20 30.08
C GLY A 302 -13.26 9.99 30.87
N MET A 303 -12.09 10.23 30.27
CA MET A 303 -10.81 9.93 30.91
C MET A 303 -10.36 11.04 31.88
N PRO A 304 -9.88 10.69 33.09
CA PRO A 304 -9.47 11.67 34.11
C PRO A 304 -8.17 12.42 33.78
N ASN A 305 -7.43 12.03 32.73
CA ASN A 305 -6.13 12.61 32.39
C ASN A 305 -6.31 13.84 31.47
N LYS A 306 -6.07 15.04 32.01
CA LYS A 306 -6.35 16.34 31.37
C LYS A 306 -5.60 16.61 30.05
N ALA A 307 -4.53 15.87 29.75
CA ALA A 307 -3.81 15.99 28.48
C ALA A 307 -4.63 15.48 27.28
N ALA A 308 -5.51 14.49 27.48
CA ALA A 308 -6.46 14.05 26.45
C ALA A 308 -7.76 14.89 26.49
N ALA A 309 -8.13 15.41 27.66
CA ALA A 309 -9.37 16.19 27.85
C ALA A 309 -9.37 17.55 27.12
N ASN A 310 -8.21 18.16 26.88
CA ASN A 310 -8.08 19.36 26.04
C ASN A 310 -7.81 19.05 24.55
N VAL A 311 -7.55 17.79 24.19
CA VAL A 311 -7.07 17.41 22.85
C VAL A 311 -7.98 16.38 22.14
N GLY A 312 -9.15 16.07 22.71
CA GLY A 312 -10.30 15.50 22.00
C GLY A 312 -10.90 16.40 20.90
N LEU A 313 -10.12 17.37 20.40
CA LEU A 313 -10.43 18.20 19.26
C LEU A 313 -10.39 17.35 18.01
N LEU A 314 -11.53 17.34 17.33
CA LEU A 314 -11.57 16.94 15.94
C LEU A 314 -10.78 17.98 15.14
N LEU A 315 -9.71 17.56 14.47
CA LEU A 315 -8.86 18.43 13.63
C LEU A 315 -9.58 18.77 12.32
N GLU A 316 -10.68 19.50 12.43
CA GLU A 316 -11.39 20.10 11.32
C GLU A 316 -11.01 21.57 11.20
N ALA A 317 -11.02 22.08 9.96
CA ALA A 317 -10.65 23.47 9.67
C ALA A 317 -11.58 24.50 10.35
N ASP A 318 -12.82 24.11 10.63
CA ASP A 318 -13.86 24.99 11.19
C ASP A 318 -13.74 25.17 12.71
N ASN A 319 -12.71 24.59 13.34
CA ASN A 319 -12.56 24.52 14.78
C ASN A 319 -11.54 25.57 15.29
N PRO A 320 -11.80 26.27 16.42
CA PRO A 320 -10.98 27.36 16.95
C PRO A 320 -9.47 27.11 17.07
N TRP A 321 -9.02 25.85 17.19
CA TRP A 321 -7.61 25.51 17.34
C TRP A 321 -6.72 26.11 16.22
N LEU A 322 -7.24 26.23 14.98
CA LEU A 322 -6.47 26.79 13.88
C LEU A 322 -6.17 28.29 14.07
N GLN A 323 -7.08 29.01 14.73
CA GLN A 323 -6.89 30.43 15.07
C GLN A 323 -5.86 30.60 16.19
N ASP A 324 -5.84 29.69 17.16
CA ASP A 324 -4.82 29.69 18.22
C ASP A 324 -3.42 29.41 17.64
N ILE A 325 -3.33 28.44 16.71
CA ILE A 325 -2.09 28.14 15.98
C ILE A 325 -1.65 29.33 15.10
N LEU A 326 -2.59 30.02 14.45
CA LEU A 326 -2.29 31.25 13.69
C LEU A 326 -1.69 32.32 14.60
N ARG A 327 -2.27 32.55 15.79
CA ARG A 327 -1.77 33.53 16.74
C ARG A 327 -0.37 33.17 17.24
N ALA A 328 -0.15 31.92 17.63
CA ALA A 328 1.15 31.44 18.07
C ALA A 328 2.23 31.56 16.97
N TRP A 329 1.87 31.35 15.70
CA TRP A 329 2.78 31.62 14.58
C TRP A 329 3.09 33.12 14.42
N GLN A 330 2.09 34.01 14.56
CA GLN A 330 2.29 35.46 14.49
C GLN A 330 3.15 36.01 15.65
N GLU A 331 3.04 35.39 16.83
CA GLU A 331 3.83 35.71 18.03
C GLU A 331 5.25 35.12 17.98
N GLY A 332 5.52 34.19 17.05
CA GLY A 332 6.83 33.55 16.87
C GLY A 332 7.05 32.29 17.70
N ASP A 333 6.02 31.80 18.40
CA ASP A 333 6.06 30.56 19.20
C ASP A 333 6.12 29.29 18.32
N ILE A 334 5.66 29.39 17.08
CA ILE A 334 5.62 28.29 16.10
C ILE A 334 6.38 28.69 14.84
N SER A 335 7.19 27.77 14.31
CA SER A 335 7.94 28.02 13.07
C SER A 335 7.05 28.05 11.83
N ASN A 336 7.53 28.66 10.73
CA ASN A 336 6.85 28.60 9.43
C ASN A 336 6.59 27.16 8.97
N TYR A 337 7.53 26.25 9.24
CA TYR A 337 7.42 24.84 8.87
C TYR A 337 6.25 24.17 9.59
N ASP A 338 6.19 24.33 10.91
CA ASP A 338 5.14 23.73 11.73
C ASP A 338 3.77 24.34 11.41
N TYR A 339 3.69 25.66 11.22
CA TYR A 339 2.46 26.34 10.82
C TYR A 339 1.91 25.81 9.49
N LEU A 340 2.77 25.64 8.47
CA LEU A 340 2.38 25.03 7.19
C LEU A 340 1.93 23.58 7.36
N LEU A 341 2.56 22.81 8.25
CA LEU A 341 2.09 21.44 8.56
C LEU A 341 0.69 21.46 9.19
N TYR A 342 0.41 22.37 10.12
CA TYR A 342 -0.93 22.53 10.69
C TYR A 342 -1.98 22.93 9.65
N LEU A 343 -1.65 23.82 8.71
CA LEU A 343 -2.52 24.15 7.58
C LEU A 343 -2.80 22.93 6.69
N ASN A 344 -1.76 22.15 6.38
CA ASN A 344 -1.91 20.91 5.61
C ASN A 344 -2.82 19.92 6.34
N LEU A 345 -2.63 19.76 7.65
CA LEU A 345 -3.42 18.89 8.50
C LEU A 345 -4.90 19.28 8.49
N ALA A 346 -5.20 20.58 8.66
CA ALA A 346 -6.55 21.14 8.60
C ALA A 346 -7.19 20.98 7.21
N ALA A 347 -6.39 21.07 6.15
CA ALA A 347 -6.83 20.86 4.77
C ALA A 347 -7.10 19.37 4.41
N GLY A 348 -6.96 18.45 5.37
CA GLY A 348 -7.22 17.03 5.16
C GLY A 348 -6.00 16.23 4.68
N ARG A 349 -4.82 16.83 4.56
CA ARG A 349 -3.61 16.17 4.04
C ARG A 349 -2.96 15.27 5.09
N THR A 350 -2.33 14.19 4.62
CA THR A 350 -1.72 13.17 5.48
C THR A 350 -0.53 12.53 4.78
N PHE A 351 0.47 12.09 5.57
CA PHE A 351 1.60 11.29 5.09
C PHE A 351 1.24 9.83 4.83
N CYS A 352 0.00 9.42 5.13
CA CYS A 352 -0.46 8.04 4.89
C CYS A 352 -0.99 7.83 3.47
N ASP A 353 -1.38 8.90 2.76
CA ASP A 353 -1.97 8.84 1.42
C ASP A 353 -1.22 9.77 0.45
N LEU A 354 -0.58 9.19 -0.56
CA LEU A 354 0.22 9.93 -1.55
C LEU A 354 -0.62 10.88 -2.42
N THR A 355 -1.93 10.65 -2.55
CA THR A 355 -2.83 11.54 -3.30
C THR A 355 -3.11 12.84 -2.53
N GLN A 356 -2.95 12.81 -1.21
CA GLN A 356 -3.22 13.90 -0.29
C GLN A 356 -1.98 14.23 0.56
N TRP A 357 -0.79 14.09 -0.03
CA TRP A 357 0.46 14.38 0.66
C TRP A 357 0.57 15.86 1.05
N PRO A 358 1.22 16.22 2.17
CA PRO A 358 1.45 17.61 2.54
C PRO A 358 2.17 18.41 1.45
N VAL A 359 1.73 19.64 1.22
CA VAL A 359 2.27 20.56 0.22
C VAL A 359 3.03 21.67 0.91
N MET A 360 4.26 21.89 0.42
CA MET A 360 5.13 22.98 0.84
C MET A 360 5.47 23.84 -0.38
N PRO A 361 5.53 25.17 -0.22
CA PRO A 361 5.93 26.05 -1.32
C PRO A 361 7.42 25.92 -1.59
N TRP A 362 7.80 26.06 -2.86
CA TRP A 362 9.19 26.37 -3.22
C TRP A 362 9.56 27.74 -2.65
N ILE A 363 10.73 27.85 -2.01
CA ILE A 363 11.18 29.10 -1.38
C ILE A 363 12.32 29.74 -2.18
N LEU A 364 13.37 28.99 -2.46
CA LEU A 364 14.53 29.48 -3.20
C LEU A 364 14.27 29.39 -4.71
N ARG A 365 14.84 30.34 -5.47
CA ARG A 365 14.87 30.30 -6.95
C ARG A 365 16.24 29.93 -7.49
N ASP A 366 17.30 30.25 -6.75
CA ASP A 366 18.68 30.07 -7.19
C ASP A 366 19.22 28.72 -6.70
N TYR A 367 19.53 27.85 -7.67
CA TYR A 367 20.10 26.53 -7.45
C TYR A 367 21.40 26.35 -8.26
N ILE A 368 21.98 27.43 -8.77
CA ILE A 368 23.16 27.43 -9.64
C ILE A 368 24.35 28.05 -8.91
N SER A 369 24.13 29.14 -8.18
CA SER A 369 25.19 29.83 -7.44
C SER A 369 25.84 28.92 -6.39
N GLN A 370 27.16 29.03 -6.23
CA GLN A 370 27.89 28.27 -5.20
C GLN A 370 27.59 28.76 -3.79
N THR A 371 27.23 30.04 -3.64
CA THR A 371 26.90 30.70 -2.38
C THR A 371 25.58 31.43 -2.53
N LEU A 372 24.72 31.35 -1.51
CA LEU A 372 23.43 32.02 -1.47
C LEU A 372 23.48 33.14 -0.43
N ASP A 373 23.21 34.37 -0.88
CA ASP A 373 23.00 35.52 0.00
C ASP A 373 21.53 35.58 0.42
N LEU A 374 21.24 35.28 1.68
CA LEU A 374 19.87 35.23 2.22
C LEU A 374 19.28 36.62 2.52
N ASP A 375 20.08 37.68 2.47
CA ASP A 375 19.60 39.05 2.62
C ASP A 375 19.11 39.64 1.29
N ASN A 376 19.42 38.98 0.16
CA ASN A 376 18.99 39.40 -1.16
C ASN A 376 17.53 38.96 -1.43
N PRO A 377 16.55 39.87 -1.56
CA PRO A 377 15.16 39.49 -1.83
C PRO A 377 14.99 38.76 -3.17
N GLU A 378 15.89 38.99 -4.13
CA GLU A 378 15.81 38.36 -5.43
C GLU A 378 15.99 36.86 -5.36
N ILE A 379 16.68 36.28 -4.37
CA ILE A 379 16.90 34.82 -4.31
C ILE A 379 15.63 34.03 -3.91
N PHE A 380 14.60 34.72 -3.41
CA PHE A 380 13.36 34.12 -2.97
C PHE A 380 12.31 34.13 -4.08
N ARG A 381 11.49 33.08 -4.09
CA ARG A 381 10.32 32.99 -4.96
C ARG A 381 9.24 33.96 -4.48
N ASP A 382 8.63 34.67 -5.42
CA ASP A 382 7.40 35.42 -5.16
C ASP A 382 6.27 34.46 -4.70
N LEU A 383 5.96 34.49 -3.40
CA LEU A 383 4.97 33.62 -2.77
C LEU A 383 3.52 34.03 -3.10
N SER A 384 3.29 35.25 -3.61
CA SER A 384 1.96 35.74 -3.98
C SER A 384 1.41 35.07 -5.26
N LYS A 385 2.29 34.44 -6.04
CA LYS A 385 1.96 33.82 -7.33
C LYS A 385 2.06 32.29 -7.26
N PRO A 386 1.21 31.56 -8.01
CA PRO A 386 1.41 30.12 -8.24
C PRO A 386 2.61 29.85 -9.14
N ILE A 387 3.14 28.62 -9.12
CA ILE A 387 4.32 28.22 -9.91
C ILE A 387 4.15 28.52 -11.41
N GLY A 388 2.98 28.23 -11.98
CA GLY A 388 2.72 28.46 -13.39
C GLY A 388 2.68 29.94 -13.82
N ALA A 389 2.60 30.87 -12.87
CA ALA A 389 2.55 32.31 -13.11
C ALA A 389 3.89 33.03 -12.89
N LEU A 390 4.95 32.31 -12.49
CA LEU A 390 6.28 32.90 -12.26
C LEU A 390 6.97 33.31 -13.57
N ASN A 391 6.75 32.53 -14.64
CA ASN A 391 7.27 32.85 -15.98
C ASN A 391 6.13 33.49 -16.81
N ALA A 392 6.32 34.74 -17.21
CA ALA A 392 5.33 35.53 -17.93
C ALA A 392 5.00 34.97 -19.32
N GLU A 393 5.99 34.45 -20.05
CA GLU A 393 5.80 33.84 -21.37
C GLU A 393 4.95 32.57 -21.27
N ARG A 394 5.29 31.71 -20.31
CA ARG A 394 4.53 30.48 -20.04
C ARG A 394 3.09 30.80 -19.59
N LEU A 395 2.90 31.85 -18.78
CA LEU A 395 1.59 32.30 -18.35
C LEU A 395 0.74 32.83 -19.52
N ALA A 396 1.34 33.54 -20.47
CA ALA A 396 0.65 34.03 -21.66
C ALA A 396 0.07 32.87 -22.47
N ILE A 397 0.86 31.80 -22.67
CA ILE A 397 0.41 30.56 -23.34
C ILE A 397 -0.77 29.92 -22.60
N PHE A 398 -0.72 29.84 -21.27
CA PHE A 398 -1.83 29.27 -20.49
C PHE A 398 -3.11 30.10 -20.59
N LYS A 399 -3.00 31.44 -20.61
CA LYS A 399 -4.14 32.33 -20.78
C LYS A 399 -4.74 32.22 -22.18
N GLU A 400 -3.91 32.14 -23.22
CA GLU A 400 -4.37 31.95 -24.59
C GLU A 400 -5.15 30.65 -24.73
N ARG A 401 -4.59 29.53 -24.22
CA ARG A 401 -5.29 28.24 -24.21
C ARG A 401 -6.60 28.29 -23.43
N TYR A 402 -6.64 28.98 -22.29
CA TYR A 402 -7.87 29.14 -21.51
C TYR A 402 -8.97 29.85 -22.32
N VAL A 403 -8.61 30.90 -23.07
CA VAL A 403 -9.56 31.63 -23.93
C VAL A 403 -10.05 30.73 -25.07
N GLN A 404 -9.15 30.04 -25.75
CA GLN A 404 -9.52 29.09 -26.82
C GLN A 404 -10.50 28.02 -26.33
N MET A 405 -10.25 27.45 -25.14
CA MET A 405 -11.15 26.47 -24.52
C MET A 405 -12.51 27.06 -24.10
N ALA A 406 -12.57 28.36 -23.81
CA ALA A 406 -13.82 29.04 -23.49
C ALA A 406 -14.65 29.34 -24.75
N GLU A 407 -14.00 29.43 -25.91
CA GLU A 407 -14.63 29.64 -27.22
C GLU A 407 -15.07 28.32 -27.88
N GLU A 408 -14.35 27.23 -27.60
CA GLU A 408 -14.78 25.87 -27.95
C GLU A 408 -15.93 25.46 -27.04
N ASP A 409 -17.15 25.38 -27.58
CA ASP A 409 -18.41 25.06 -26.87
C ASP A 409 -18.44 23.57 -26.43
N GLY A 410 -17.49 23.19 -25.57
CA GLY A 410 -17.26 21.86 -25.05
C GLY A 410 -17.88 21.63 -23.67
N PRO A 411 -17.99 20.37 -23.22
CA PRO A 411 -18.57 20.04 -21.92
C PRO A 411 -17.67 20.41 -20.73
N ASP A 412 -16.38 20.65 -20.95
CA ASP A 412 -15.39 20.89 -19.91
C ASP A 412 -15.20 22.38 -19.62
N LEU A 413 -15.18 22.75 -18.34
CA LEU A 413 -14.89 24.13 -17.94
C LEU A 413 -13.44 24.52 -18.28
N PRO A 414 -13.20 25.73 -18.80
CA PRO A 414 -11.85 26.22 -19.09
C PRO A 414 -10.95 26.22 -17.84
N PHE A 415 -9.67 25.87 -18.01
CA PHE A 415 -8.70 25.83 -16.92
C PHE A 415 -7.32 26.31 -17.37
N LEU A 416 -6.53 26.85 -16.43
CA LEU A 416 -5.16 27.29 -16.71
C LEU A 416 -4.14 26.15 -16.65
N TYR A 417 -4.34 25.19 -15.74
CA TYR A 417 -3.36 24.14 -15.46
C TYR A 417 -3.99 22.76 -15.64
N GLY A 418 -3.56 22.02 -16.68
CA GLY A 418 -3.96 20.63 -16.89
C GLY A 418 -3.22 19.61 -16.02
N THR A 419 -2.28 20.08 -15.19
CA THR A 419 -1.54 19.24 -14.24
C THR A 419 -1.66 19.83 -12.83
N HIS A 420 -1.76 18.95 -11.84
CA HIS A 420 -1.88 19.35 -10.44
C HIS A 420 -0.51 19.45 -9.77
N TYR A 421 -0.35 20.39 -8.83
CA TYR A 421 0.92 20.62 -8.11
C TYR A 421 1.24 19.51 -7.08
N SER A 422 0.23 18.74 -6.67
CA SER A 422 0.34 17.65 -5.70
C SER A 422 -0.14 16.37 -6.37
N THR A 423 0.78 15.48 -6.76
CA THR A 423 0.44 14.19 -7.37
C THR A 423 1.27 13.07 -6.71
N PRO A 424 0.72 11.84 -6.62
CA PRO A 424 1.49 10.70 -6.10
C PRO A 424 2.80 10.47 -6.84
N GLY A 425 2.82 10.71 -8.16
CA GLY A 425 4.02 10.56 -8.99
C GLY A 425 5.16 11.47 -8.55
N TYR A 426 4.88 12.73 -8.25
CA TYR A 426 5.89 13.66 -7.74
C TYR A 426 6.42 13.25 -6.37
N VAL A 427 5.54 12.84 -5.45
CA VAL A 427 5.95 12.40 -4.11
C VAL A 427 6.87 11.18 -4.21
N LEU A 428 6.54 10.20 -5.05
CA LEU A 428 7.36 9.01 -5.25
C LEU A 428 8.71 9.33 -5.89
N TYR A 429 8.75 10.27 -6.83
CA TYR A 429 9.99 10.75 -7.41
C TYR A 429 10.90 11.36 -6.32
N TRP A 430 10.35 12.22 -5.44
CA TRP A 430 11.10 12.80 -4.33
C TRP A 430 11.56 11.75 -3.31
N LEU A 431 10.75 10.73 -3.06
CA LEU A 431 11.05 9.68 -2.07
C LEU A 431 11.83 8.48 -2.63
N VAL A 432 12.25 8.51 -3.90
CA VAL A 432 12.83 7.34 -4.59
C VAL A 432 14.03 6.74 -3.84
N ARG A 433 14.85 7.57 -3.19
CA ARG A 433 16.03 7.13 -2.43
C ARG A 433 15.67 6.63 -1.03
N SER A 434 14.66 7.24 -0.40
CA SER A 434 14.24 6.91 0.97
C SER A 434 13.30 5.70 1.02
N ALA A 435 12.55 5.46 -0.06
CA ALA A 435 11.47 4.48 -0.10
C ALA A 435 11.39 3.73 -1.45
N PRO A 436 12.48 3.11 -1.94
CA PRO A 436 12.56 2.54 -3.28
C PRO A 436 11.46 1.51 -3.59
N ALA A 437 11.03 0.73 -2.59
CA ALA A 437 9.93 -0.23 -2.72
C ALA A 437 8.61 0.39 -3.24
N HIS A 438 8.32 1.64 -2.86
CA HIS A 438 7.10 2.34 -3.30
C HIS A 438 7.15 2.67 -4.80
N MET A 439 8.34 3.02 -5.31
CA MET A 439 8.56 3.24 -6.74
C MET A 439 8.46 1.93 -7.54
N LEU A 440 9.00 0.83 -7.01
CA LEU A 440 8.96 -0.48 -7.66
C LEU A 440 7.53 -1.00 -7.85
N ARG A 441 6.63 -0.72 -6.90
CA ARG A 441 5.21 -1.07 -7.04
C ARG A 441 4.58 -0.47 -8.30
N LEU A 442 4.96 0.74 -8.69
CA LEU A 442 4.45 1.36 -9.92
C LEU A 442 4.97 0.70 -11.20
N GLN A 443 6.16 0.10 -11.19
CA GLN A 443 6.72 -0.57 -12.37
C GLN A 443 5.86 -1.75 -12.85
N VAL A 444 5.21 -2.47 -11.91
CA VAL A 444 4.28 -3.56 -12.23
C VAL A 444 3.15 -3.06 -13.11
N ARG A 445 2.57 -1.90 -12.78
CA ARG A 445 1.45 -1.27 -13.49
C ARG A 445 1.84 -0.86 -14.91
N PHE A 446 3.00 -0.22 -15.08
CA PHE A 446 3.43 0.31 -16.38
C PHE A 446 3.78 -0.77 -17.41
N PHE A 447 4.23 -1.95 -16.99
CA PHE A 447 4.62 -3.02 -17.90
C PHE A 447 3.50 -4.03 -18.20
N LEU A 448 2.52 -4.18 -17.29
CA LEU A 448 1.37 -5.06 -17.50
C LEU A 448 0.20 -4.37 -18.21
N MET A 449 0.18 -3.03 -18.22
CA MET A 449 -0.76 -2.23 -19.02
C MET A 449 -0.04 -1.43 -20.12
N HIS A 450 -0.39 -1.70 -21.38
CA HIS A 450 -0.19 -0.78 -22.50
C HIS A 450 -1.48 -0.79 -23.35
N PRO A 451 -2.01 0.36 -23.85
CA PRO A 451 -1.48 1.72 -23.88
C PRO A 451 -2.42 2.77 -23.26
N LEU A 452 -2.10 3.29 -22.08
CA LEU A 452 -2.60 4.61 -21.61
C LEU A 452 -1.46 5.53 -21.14
N SER A 453 -0.22 5.14 -21.41
CA SER A 453 1.02 5.77 -20.93
C SER A 453 1.57 6.80 -21.92
N ARG A 454 0.75 7.79 -22.31
CA ARG A 454 1.22 8.99 -23.04
C ARG A 454 1.38 10.25 -22.18
N CYS A 455 1.00 10.27 -20.91
CA CYS A 455 0.98 11.51 -20.11
C CYS A 455 2.16 11.76 -19.16
N LEU A 456 3.24 10.96 -19.17
CA LEU A 456 4.41 11.22 -18.30
C LEU A 456 5.77 11.12 -19.03
N LYS A 457 5.76 11.18 -20.37
CA LYS A 457 6.96 11.53 -21.14
C LYS A 457 6.74 12.91 -21.75
N GLN A 458 6.89 13.94 -20.93
CA GLN A 458 7.25 15.31 -21.32
C GLN A 458 7.77 16.04 -20.10
#